data_AF-A0A8T5TWW6-F1
#
_entry.id   AF-A0A8T5TWW6-F1
#
_cell.length_a   1.000
_cell.length_b   1.000
_cell.length_c   1.000
_cell.angle_alpha   90.00
_cell.angle_beta   90.00
_cell.angle_gamma   90.00
#
_symmetry.space_group_name_H-M   'P 1'
#
loop_
_entity.id
_entity.type
_entity.pdbx_description
1 polymer ?
#
loop_
_entity_poly.entity_id
_entity_poly.type
_entity_poly.pdbx_seq_one_letter_code
_entity_poly.pdbx_strand_id
1 'polypeptide(L)'
;MKGEVIAHNMDVKELLNPDNKLGNYLKNKIDRIIMNLPQQSINFLDVACFLMKKSSGILHFYQFCEKPNPIGKGIENLNTNLKDSGWHIEEILNSKVVKPFSPKSDLIAIDLKIKSFT
;
A
#
# COMPACT_ATOMS: atom_id res chain seq x y z
N MET A 1 17.04 4.52 10.40
CA MET A 1 17.15 3.08 10.11
C MET A 1 18.63 2.69 10.16
N LYS A 2 18.97 1.55 10.76
CA LYS A 2 20.29 0.92 10.59
C LYS A 2 20.09 -0.25 9.63
N GLY A 3 20.97 -0.42 8.65
CA GLY A 3 20.86 -1.50 7.66
C GLY A 3 21.46 -1.13 6.31
N GLU A 4 21.44 -2.10 5.40
CA GLU A 4 21.81 -1.91 4.00
C GLU A 4 20.69 -1.21 3.24
N VAL A 5 21.05 -0.29 2.34
CA VAL A 5 20.12 0.40 1.44
C VAL A 5 20.46 0.01 0.02
N ILE A 6 19.53 -0.68 -0.63
CA ILE A 6 19.63 -1.06 -2.04
C ILE A 6 18.63 -0.21 -2.81
N ALA A 7 19.15 0.69 -3.65
CA ALA A 7 18.32 1.56 -4.48
C ALA A 7 18.17 0.97 -5.89
N HIS A 8 16.95 1.02 -6.43
CA HIS A 8 16.65 0.60 -7.80
C HIS A 8 16.03 1.77 -8.56
N ASN A 9 16.53 2.04 -9.76
CA ASN A 9 15.92 2.97 -10.71
C ASN A 9 15.16 2.17 -11.77
N MET A 10 13.87 1.93 -11.55
CA MET A 10 13.00 1.15 -12.43
C MET A 10 11.53 1.53 -12.22
N ASP A 11 10.67 1.17 -13.18
CA ASP A 11 9.23 1.17 -12.93
C ASP A 11 8.89 -0.01 -12.00
N VAL A 12 8.30 0.30 -10.85
CA VAL A 12 7.94 -0.70 -9.84
C VAL A 12 6.96 -1.76 -10.39
N LYS A 13 6.17 -1.43 -11.43
CA LYS A 13 5.27 -2.39 -12.09
C LYS A 13 6.02 -3.49 -12.83
N GLU A 14 7.27 -3.26 -13.25
CA GLU A 14 8.08 -4.30 -13.87
C GLU A 14 8.38 -5.47 -12.92
N LEU A 15 8.24 -5.28 -11.59
CA LEU A 15 8.37 -6.36 -10.62
C LEU A 15 7.31 -7.45 -10.78
N LEU A 16 6.18 -7.14 -11.42
CA LEU A 16 5.12 -8.11 -11.73
C LEU A 16 5.45 -8.98 -12.96
N ASN A 17 6.42 -8.58 -13.78
CA ASN A 17 6.82 -9.37 -14.94
C ASN A 17 7.39 -10.73 -14.47
N PRO A 18 6.89 -11.87 -14.95
CA PRO A 18 7.40 -13.20 -14.60
C PRO A 18 8.90 -13.38 -14.81
N ASP A 19 9.51 -12.67 -15.75
CA ASP A 19 10.94 -12.75 -16.04
C ASP A 19 11.79 -11.80 -15.15
N ASN A 20 11.15 -10.95 -14.34
CA ASN A 20 11.85 -10.04 -13.46
C ASN A 20 12.46 -10.79 -12.26
N LYS A 21 13.79 -10.98 -12.29
CA LYS A 21 14.55 -11.68 -11.24
C LYS A 21 14.36 -11.05 -9.86
N LEU A 22 14.32 -9.71 -9.77
CA LEU A 22 14.13 -9.00 -8.51
C LEU A 22 12.72 -9.20 -7.97
N GLY A 23 11.71 -9.06 -8.81
CA GLY A 23 10.30 -9.31 -8.47
C GLY A 23 10.11 -10.72 -7.91
N ASN A 24 10.62 -11.73 -8.62
CA ASN A 24 10.58 -13.12 -8.16
C ASN A 24 11.36 -13.33 -6.86
N TYR A 25 12.50 -12.67 -6.69
CA TYR A 25 13.28 -12.76 -5.47
C TYR A 25 12.54 -12.17 -4.26
N LEU A 26 11.81 -11.06 -4.43
CA LEU A 26 11.11 -10.35 -3.36
C LEU A 26 9.68 -10.82 -3.11
N LYS A 27 9.08 -11.55 -4.06
CA LYS A 27 7.70 -12.07 -3.99
C LYS A 27 7.42 -12.77 -2.66
N ASN A 28 6.38 -12.32 -1.97
CA ASN A 28 5.96 -12.80 -0.65
C ASN A 28 7.04 -12.71 0.47
N LYS A 29 8.02 -11.80 0.38
CA LYS A 29 9.11 -11.69 1.38
C LYS A 29 9.14 -10.37 2.14
N ILE A 30 8.37 -9.36 1.73
CA ILE A 30 8.42 -8.04 2.34
C ILE A 30 7.54 -7.99 3.59
N ASP A 31 8.12 -7.53 4.71
CA ASP A 31 7.42 -7.34 6.00
C ASP A 31 6.64 -6.01 6.07
N ARG A 32 7.15 -4.98 5.39
CA ARG A 32 6.61 -3.62 5.45
C ARG A 32 6.79 -2.90 4.12
N ILE A 33 5.73 -2.25 3.64
CA ILE A 33 5.72 -1.46 2.40
C ILE A 33 5.27 -0.03 2.73
N ILE A 34 5.93 0.96 2.16
CA ILE A 34 5.56 2.39 2.27
C ILE A 34 5.22 2.91 0.87
N MET A 35 3.96 3.29 0.67
CA MET A 35 3.46 3.81 -0.61
C MET A 35 3.33 5.33 -0.55
N ASN A 36 4.45 6.05 -0.69
CA ASN A 36 4.50 7.51 -0.42
C ASN A 36 4.00 8.40 -1.58
N LEU A 37 3.24 7.86 -2.54
CA LEU A 37 2.74 8.58 -3.72
C LEU A 37 1.22 8.80 -3.64
N PRO A 38 0.70 9.81 -2.93
CA PRO A 38 -0.71 9.87 -2.55
C PRO A 38 -1.68 9.97 -3.74
N GLN A 39 -1.23 10.53 -4.86
CA GLN A 39 -2.06 10.75 -6.03
C GLN A 39 -2.36 9.45 -6.80
N GLN A 40 -1.48 8.45 -6.69
CA GLN A 40 -1.56 7.22 -7.48
C GLN A 40 -1.35 5.95 -6.64
N SER A 41 -1.22 6.07 -5.31
CA SER A 41 -0.87 4.97 -4.42
C SER A 41 -1.71 3.72 -4.70
N ILE A 42 -3.02 3.87 -4.85
CA ILE A 42 -3.94 2.74 -5.10
C ILE A 42 -3.59 1.94 -6.38
N ASN A 43 -2.99 2.58 -7.39
CA ASN A 43 -2.64 1.97 -8.68
C ASN A 43 -1.45 1.00 -8.61
N PHE A 44 -0.80 0.91 -7.45
CA PHE A 44 0.35 0.03 -7.18
C PHE A 44 0.06 -0.96 -6.06
N LEU A 45 -1.21 -1.10 -5.66
CA LEU A 45 -1.60 -2.02 -4.59
C LEU A 45 -1.39 -3.48 -5.01
N ASP A 46 -1.56 -3.80 -6.28
CA ASP A 46 -1.21 -5.09 -6.89
C ASP A 46 0.26 -5.47 -6.67
N VAL A 47 1.17 -4.52 -6.89
CA VAL A 47 2.61 -4.68 -6.63
C VAL A 47 2.85 -4.88 -5.13
N ALA A 48 2.19 -4.10 -4.28
CA ALA A 48 2.33 -4.25 -2.83
C ALA A 48 1.89 -5.65 -2.37
N CYS A 49 0.73 -6.12 -2.82
CA CYS A 49 0.21 -7.46 -2.56
C CYS A 49 1.12 -8.57 -3.11
N PHE A 50 1.74 -8.38 -4.27
CA PHE A 50 2.68 -9.35 -4.85
C PHE A 50 3.96 -9.53 -4.00
N LEU A 51 4.47 -8.44 -3.43
CA LEU A 51 5.72 -8.43 -2.66
C LEU A 51 5.53 -8.80 -1.18
N MET A 52 4.38 -8.44 -0.60
CA MET A 52 4.10 -8.60 0.83
C MET A 52 4.03 -10.08 1.24
N LYS A 53 4.54 -10.43 2.42
CA LYS A 53 4.35 -11.77 3.01
C LYS A 53 2.87 -12.10 3.13
N LYS A 54 2.45 -13.26 2.60
CA LYS A 54 1.05 -13.72 2.63
C LYS A 54 0.46 -13.87 4.03
N SER A 55 1.31 -14.20 5.01
CA SER A 55 0.89 -14.50 6.39
C SER A 55 0.39 -13.28 7.14
N SER A 56 1.02 -12.12 6.95
CA SER A 56 0.67 -10.80 7.46
C SER A 56 1.82 -9.85 7.09
N GLY A 57 1.53 -8.57 6.86
CA GLY A 57 2.55 -7.54 6.65
C GLY A 57 1.98 -6.12 6.79
N ILE A 58 2.85 -5.13 6.99
CA ILE A 58 2.45 -3.74 7.29
C ILE A 58 2.47 -2.90 6.01
N LEU A 59 1.34 -2.27 5.70
CA LEU A 59 1.21 -1.30 4.62
C LEU A 59 1.04 0.11 5.19
N HIS A 60 1.92 1.02 4.79
CA HIS A 60 1.75 2.46 5.01
C HIS A 60 1.22 3.10 3.73
N PHE A 61 -0.05 3.50 3.76
CA PHE A 61 -0.78 3.99 2.61
C PHE A 61 -1.11 5.47 2.75
N TYR A 62 -0.84 6.22 1.69
CA TYR A 62 -1.18 7.64 1.59
C TYR A 62 -2.14 7.85 0.43
N GLN A 63 -3.15 8.70 0.62
CA GLN A 63 -4.10 9.04 -0.44
C GLN A 63 -4.70 10.42 -0.23
N PHE A 64 -5.03 11.11 -1.32
CA PHE A 64 -5.95 12.24 -1.24
C PHE A 64 -7.38 11.73 -1.25
N CYS A 65 -8.13 12.01 -0.18
CA CYS A 65 -9.52 11.58 -0.05
C CYS A 65 -10.43 12.78 0.16
N GLU A 66 -11.65 12.67 -0.35
CA GLU A 66 -12.63 13.75 -0.27
C GLU A 66 -13.24 13.92 1.13
N LYS A 67 -13.55 15.16 1.47
CA LYS A 67 -14.36 15.53 2.65
C LYS A 67 -15.82 15.10 2.48
N PRO A 68 -16.61 15.03 3.56
CA PRO A 68 -16.26 15.30 4.97
C PRO A 68 -15.59 14.13 5.71
N ASN A 69 -15.62 12.91 5.16
CA ASN A 69 -15.06 11.72 5.79
C ASN A 69 -13.91 11.11 4.97
N PRO A 70 -12.75 11.79 4.88
CA PRO A 70 -11.66 11.34 4.02
C PRO A 70 -11.06 10.01 4.47
N ILE A 71 -10.91 9.77 5.78
CA ILE A 71 -10.37 8.52 6.31
C ILE A 71 -11.28 7.33 5.98
N GLY A 72 -12.59 7.46 6.23
CA GLY A 72 -13.55 6.40 5.93
C GLY A 72 -13.57 6.05 4.44
N LYS A 73 -13.60 7.07 3.57
CA LYS A 73 -13.49 6.87 2.10
C LYS A 73 -12.19 6.18 1.71
N GLY A 74 -11.07 6.53 2.33
CA GLY A 74 -9.78 5.89 2.09
C GLY A 74 -9.75 4.42 2.50
N ILE A 75 -10.31 4.08 3.66
CA ILE A 75 -10.42 2.69 4.14
C ILE A 75 -11.32 1.88 3.22
N GLU A 76 -12.47 2.42 2.81
CA GLU A 76 -13.40 1.77 1.89
C GLU A 76 -12.73 1.46 0.55
N ASN A 77 -12.07 2.47 -0.04
CA ASN A 77 -11.33 2.32 -1.28
C ASN A 77 -10.22 1.26 -1.17
N LEU A 78 -9.43 1.28 -0.08
CA LEU A 78 -8.41 0.27 0.18
C LEU A 78 -9.02 -1.14 0.30
N ASN A 79 -10.10 -1.30 1.06
CA ASN A 79 -10.71 -2.60 1.30
C ASN A 79 -11.22 -3.23 0.00
N THR A 80 -11.84 -2.45 -0.87
CA THR A 80 -12.30 -2.92 -2.20
C THR A 80 -11.12 -3.41 -3.05
N ASN A 81 -10.08 -2.59 -3.22
CA ASN A 81 -8.93 -2.96 -4.07
C ASN A 81 -8.10 -4.11 -3.47
N LEU A 82 -8.00 -4.22 -2.15
CA LEU A 82 -7.36 -5.36 -1.48
C LEU A 82 -8.13 -6.64 -1.76
N LYS A 83 -9.47 -6.61 -1.64
CA LYS A 83 -10.32 -7.77 -1.92
C LYS A 83 -10.17 -8.27 -3.34
N ASP A 84 -10.16 -7.36 -4.31
CA ASP A 84 -9.95 -7.68 -5.73
C ASP A 84 -8.58 -8.35 -5.97
N SER A 85 -7.61 -8.07 -5.11
CA SER A 85 -6.26 -8.67 -5.15
C SER A 85 -6.13 -9.97 -4.35
N GLY A 86 -7.19 -10.44 -3.68
CA GLY A 86 -7.14 -11.62 -2.80
C GLY A 86 -6.59 -11.34 -1.39
N TRP A 87 -6.67 -10.09 -0.91
CA TRP A 87 -6.19 -9.66 0.40
C TRP A 87 -7.29 -9.00 1.24
N HIS A 88 -7.08 -8.95 2.55
CA HIS A 88 -7.92 -8.19 3.47
C HIS A 88 -7.09 -7.38 4.46
N ILE A 89 -7.74 -6.37 5.03
CA ILE A 89 -7.25 -5.64 6.19
C ILE A 89 -7.42 -6.55 7.41
N GLU A 90 -6.31 -6.91 8.05
CA GLU A 90 -6.30 -7.66 9.31
C GLU A 90 -6.51 -6.70 10.50
N GLU A 91 -5.84 -5.55 10.48
CA GLU A 91 -5.86 -4.57 11.57
C GLU A 91 -5.54 -3.17 11.04
N ILE A 92 -6.27 -2.14 11.47
CA ILE A 92 -5.88 -0.74 11.24
C ILE A 92 -5.04 -0.31 12.44
N LEU A 93 -3.74 -0.11 12.22
CA LEU A 93 -2.79 0.27 13.27
C LEU A 93 -2.90 1.76 13.61
N ASN A 94 -3.12 2.59 12.60
CA ASN A 94 -3.24 4.04 12.75
C ASN A 94 -3.94 4.64 11.52
N SER A 95 -4.70 5.71 11.72
CA SER A 95 -5.26 6.49 10.62
C SER A 95 -5.36 7.96 11.01
N LYS A 96 -4.98 8.85 10.10
CA LYS A 96 -5.06 10.30 10.35
C LYS A 96 -5.19 11.11 9.07
N VAL A 97 -5.77 12.29 9.22
CA VAL A 97 -5.58 13.39 8.26
C VAL A 97 -4.19 13.97 8.50
N VAL A 98 -3.33 13.95 7.49
CA VAL A 98 -1.97 14.49 7.56
C VAL A 98 -1.98 16.00 7.39
N LYS A 99 -2.68 16.47 6.34
CA LYS A 99 -2.85 17.90 6.05
C LYS A 99 -4.00 18.12 5.06
N PRO A 100 -4.60 19.33 5.04
CA PRO A 100 -5.49 19.73 3.95
C PRO A 100 -4.77 19.72 2.60
N PHE A 101 -5.45 19.26 1.56
CA PHE A 101 -4.96 19.34 0.18
C PHE A 101 -5.76 20.37 -0.64
N SER A 102 -7.08 20.40 -0.48
CA SER A 102 -7.97 21.35 -1.12
C SER A 102 -9.23 21.62 -0.25
N PRO A 103 -10.12 22.55 -0.64
CA PRO A 103 -11.42 22.70 0.01
C PRO A 103 -12.24 21.41 0.02
N LYS A 104 -12.06 20.53 -0.97
CA LYS A 104 -12.84 19.29 -1.13
C LYS A 104 -12.12 18.04 -0.64
N SER A 105 -10.82 18.09 -0.34
CA SER A 105 -10.03 16.88 -0.05
C SER A 105 -8.87 17.12 0.92
N ASP A 106 -8.51 16.06 1.62
CA ASP A 106 -7.38 16.01 2.54
C ASP A 106 -6.41 14.90 2.15
N LEU A 107 -5.13 15.09 2.47
CA LEU A 107 -4.16 14.00 2.47
C LEU A 107 -4.34 13.18 3.74
N ILE A 108 -4.61 11.89 3.59
CA ILE A 108 -4.66 10.93 4.69
C ILE A 108 -3.46 10.01 4.69
N ALA A 109 -3.16 9.46 5.87
CA ALA A 109 -2.25 8.34 6.06
C ALA A 109 -2.98 7.24 6.83
N ILE A 110 -2.92 6.01 6.32
CA ILE A 110 -3.47 4.82 6.96
C ILE A 110 -2.33 3.80 7.07
N ASP A 111 -2.04 3.38 8.29
CA ASP A 111 -1.11 2.31 8.59
C ASP A 111 -1.93 1.07 8.96
N LEU A 112 -1.76 -0.02 8.23
CA LEU A 112 -2.58 -1.22 8.39
C LEU A 112 -1.73 -2.49 8.29
N LYS A 113 -2.17 -3.55 8.97
CA LYS A 113 -1.77 -4.91 8.65
C LYS A 113 -2.71 -5.48 7.60
N ILE A 114 -2.13 -6.14 6.61
CA ILE A 114 -2.86 -6.84 5.56
C ILE A 114 -2.42 -8.30 5.52
N LYS A 115 -3.34 -9.16 5.08
CA LYS A 115 -3.12 -10.59 4.94
C LYS A 115 -3.83 -11.13 3.70
N SER A 116 -3.25 -12.16 3.08
CA SER A 116 -3.90 -12.88 1.98
C SER A 116 -5.12 -13.63 2.51
N PHE A 117 -6.24 -13.64 1.79
CA PHE A 117 -7.22 -14.72 1.97
C PHE A 117 -6.49 -16.02 1.65
N THR A 118 -6.41 -16.91 2.62
CA THR A 118 -5.71 -18.19 2.46
C THR A 118 -6.72 -19.23 2.01
#